data_AF-A0A7C1LRX0-F1
#
_entry.id   AF-A0A7C1LRX0-F1
#
_cell.length_a   1.000
_cell.length_b   1.000
_cell.length_c   1.000
_cell.angle_alpha   90.00
_cell.angle_beta   90.00
_cell.angle_gamma   90.00
#
_symmetry.space_group_name_H-M   'P 1'
#
loop_
_entity.id
_entity.type
_entity.pdbx_description
1 polymer ?
#
loop_
_entity_poly.entity_id
_entity_poly.type
_entity_poly.pdbx_seq_one_letter_code
_entity_poly.pdbx_strand_id
1 'polypeptide(L)'
;MDKYKIAEREFKVNEFLELKLENEKTVIYVASKPIRNCKFLLINIPINNVSDFDEIQSIDQAAENLDRSLEPLRGRKQFKYRIPPDVEFWGHCSNLQVWYENGYNTKLLHVNLAFPLLKALTKAGDDQANKVFKEEIANRYNSGVDSVREYLLRRGYLDYLSLDELLSLIENECDLEVLMRLRKEYPRFERRESGEVFRLNIGIKNGRLVKLDLANSRLEILPNYLLKLASLEELRISYNEIKTLPNWIGGFSSLKVFDATSNFLTTIPDEIGKLKNLQKLVICSNQIERLPESIGNIKSLNVLDVHQNSLQSIPESIGNLTNLEKLDLSENSIISLPDSIGKLKKLRDFNLSTNLLILLPNSIGELKSLQNLLVGENRLHNLPSSLRRLQKLKILSISKNQIVRFPLFLYELSELDEIFIRGMAEIKSQIKMVLFKRDNVTIYSD
;
A
#
# COMPACT_ATOMS: atom_id res chain seq x y z
N MET A 1 -19.23 35.71 42.92
CA MET A 1 -20.23 34.80 43.49
C MET A 1 -20.47 33.71 42.48
N ASP A 2 -20.14 32.49 42.91
CA ASP A 2 -19.90 31.27 42.14
C ASP A 2 -21.09 30.74 41.35
N LYS A 3 -20.79 30.15 40.17
CA LYS A 3 -21.61 29.23 39.35
C LYS A 3 -20.84 29.08 38.01
N TYR A 4 -20.04 28.06 37.69
CA TYR A 4 -19.97 26.67 38.10
C TYR A 4 -18.49 26.26 38.02
N LYS A 5 -17.84 25.93 39.13
CA LYS A 5 -16.71 24.98 39.05
C LYS A 5 -17.35 23.67 38.61
N ILE A 6 -17.17 23.27 37.35
CA ILE A 6 -17.50 21.91 36.93
C ILE A 6 -16.72 21.02 37.90
N ALA A 7 -17.43 20.21 38.69
CA ALA A 7 -16.77 19.27 39.59
C ALA A 7 -15.82 18.43 38.74
N GLU A 8 -14.54 18.41 39.09
CA GLU A 8 -13.57 17.49 38.47
C GLU A 8 -14.14 16.09 38.64
N ARG A 9 -14.60 15.50 37.52
CA ARG A 9 -15.08 14.13 37.53
C ARG A 9 -13.89 13.24 37.27
N GLU A 10 -13.64 12.36 38.21
CA GLU A 10 -12.59 11.35 38.13
C GLU A 10 -13.25 9.98 38.24
N PHE A 11 -12.79 9.05 37.42
CA PHE A 11 -13.21 7.65 37.47
C PHE A 11 -11.96 6.76 37.39
N LYS A 12 -11.76 5.94 38.42
CA LYS A 12 -10.66 4.98 38.45
C LYS A 12 -11.17 3.62 37.97
N VAL A 13 -10.57 3.12 36.90
CA VAL A 13 -10.84 1.78 36.37
C VAL A 13 -10.06 0.74 37.18
N ASN A 14 -8.78 1.03 37.46
CA ASN A 14 -7.93 0.24 38.34
C ASN A 14 -6.83 1.14 38.97
N GLU A 15 -5.82 0.54 39.59
CA GLU A 15 -4.74 1.27 40.27
C GLU A 15 -3.84 2.08 39.31
N PHE A 16 -3.80 1.73 38.03
CA PHE A 16 -2.99 2.40 37.00
C PHE A 16 -3.82 3.24 36.04
N LEU A 17 -5.09 2.93 35.80
CA LEU A 17 -5.93 3.53 34.77
C LEU A 17 -7.04 4.39 35.39
N GLU A 18 -7.04 5.68 35.05
CA GLU A 18 -8.09 6.62 35.47
C GLU A 18 -8.50 7.56 34.33
N LEU A 19 -9.73 8.06 34.38
CA LEU A 19 -10.25 9.06 33.45
C LEU A 19 -10.65 10.31 34.22
N LYS A 20 -10.36 11.49 33.65
CA LYS A 20 -10.77 12.78 34.21
C LYS A 20 -11.50 13.62 33.16
N LEU A 21 -12.55 14.31 33.58
CA LEU A 21 -13.23 15.30 32.77
C LEU A 21 -12.55 16.66 32.95
N GLU A 22 -11.73 17.04 31.98
CA GLU A 22 -10.93 18.26 32.00
C GLU A 22 -11.26 19.13 30.79
N ASN A 23 -11.61 20.41 31.01
CA ASN A 23 -11.93 21.35 29.92
C ASN A 23 -12.95 20.79 28.92
N GLU A 24 -14.04 20.20 29.43
CA GLU A 24 -15.11 19.56 28.65
C GLU A 24 -14.66 18.36 27.80
N LYS A 25 -13.51 17.74 28.12
CA LYS A 25 -13.01 16.54 27.44
C LYS A 25 -12.58 15.48 28.42
N THR A 26 -12.87 14.23 28.09
CA THR A 26 -12.34 13.08 28.82
C THR A 26 -10.87 12.88 28.49
N VAL A 27 -10.03 12.88 29.52
CA VAL A 27 -8.60 12.60 29.44
C VAL A 27 -8.32 11.28 30.15
N ILE A 28 -7.62 10.37 29.48
CA ILE A 28 -7.22 9.08 30.04
C ILE A 28 -5.80 9.19 30.59
N TYR A 29 -5.60 8.72 31.81
CA TYR A 29 -4.32 8.68 32.50
C TYR A 29 -3.92 7.22 32.76
N VAL A 30 -2.65 6.92 32.50
CA VAL A 30 -2.02 5.66 32.90
C VAL A 30 -0.83 5.99 33.81
N ALA A 31 -0.84 5.47 35.03
CA ALA A 31 0.12 5.79 36.09
C ALA A 31 0.34 7.31 36.25
N SER A 32 -0.77 8.05 36.39
CA SER A 32 -0.80 9.52 36.50
C SER A 32 -0.23 10.30 35.29
N LYS A 33 0.00 9.63 34.14
CA LYS A 33 0.47 10.28 32.91
C LYS A 33 -0.64 10.29 31.84
N PRO A 34 -0.96 11.45 31.24
CA PRO A 34 -2.03 11.54 30.24
C PRO A 34 -1.61 10.86 28.93
N ILE A 35 -2.51 10.05 28.35
CA ILE A 35 -2.31 9.39 27.06
C ILE A 35 -2.82 10.31 25.95
N ARG A 36 -1.91 10.93 25.19
CA ARG A 36 -2.26 11.87 24.10
C ARG A 36 -2.48 11.21 22.73
N ASN A 37 -2.13 9.93 22.58
CA ASN A 37 -2.15 9.25 21.28
C ASN A 37 -3.48 8.55 20.95
N CYS A 38 -4.46 8.60 21.87
CA CYS A 38 -5.79 8.03 21.70
C CYS A 38 -6.66 9.00 20.89
N LYS A 39 -6.90 8.70 19.62
CA LYS A 39 -7.61 9.62 18.73
C LYS A 39 -9.14 9.45 18.76
N PHE A 40 -9.67 8.30 19.18
CA PHE A 40 -11.11 8.02 19.11
C PHE A 40 -11.56 7.06 20.22
N LEU A 41 -12.70 7.34 20.83
CA LEU A 41 -13.34 6.46 21.82
C LEU A 41 -14.79 6.10 21.45
N LEU A 42 -15.33 6.72 20.41
CA LEU A 42 -16.68 6.48 19.90
C LEU A 42 -16.57 6.12 18.42
N ILE A 43 -17.09 4.94 18.05
CA ILE A 43 -17.37 4.60 16.65
C ILE A 43 -18.82 4.97 16.40
N ASN A 44 -19.06 5.82 15.40
CA ASN A 44 -20.38 6.32 15.13
C ASN A 44 -21.09 5.43 14.10
N ILE A 45 -21.68 4.36 14.59
CA ILE A 45 -22.45 3.43 13.78
C ILE A 45 -23.93 3.76 13.94
N PRO A 46 -24.64 4.23 12.88
CA PRO A 46 -26.08 4.35 12.94
C PRO A 46 -26.69 2.98 13.22
N ILE A 47 -27.53 2.87 14.26
CA ILE A 47 -28.18 1.60 14.65
C ILE A 47 -28.90 0.96 13.46
N ASN A 48 -29.50 1.78 12.59
CA ASN A 48 -30.23 1.33 11.40
C ASN A 48 -29.35 0.72 10.31
N ASN A 49 -28.03 0.90 10.37
CA ASN A 49 -27.08 0.32 9.43
C ASN A 49 -26.53 -1.02 9.92
N VAL A 50 -26.81 -1.40 11.18
CA VAL A 50 -26.41 -2.70 11.73
C VAL A 50 -27.56 -3.67 11.49
N SER A 51 -27.39 -4.55 10.50
CA SER A 51 -28.39 -5.59 10.19
C SER A 51 -28.52 -6.60 11.32
N ASP A 52 -27.40 -6.95 11.97
CA ASP A 52 -27.35 -7.82 13.14
C ASP A 52 -26.10 -7.49 13.97
N PHE A 53 -26.26 -7.36 15.30
CA PHE A 53 -25.14 -7.14 16.23
C PHE A 53 -24.33 -8.42 16.48
N ASP A 54 -24.95 -9.59 16.29
CA ASP A 54 -24.31 -10.89 16.54
C ASP A 54 -23.21 -11.22 15.51
N GLU A 55 -23.17 -10.50 14.39
CA GLU A 55 -22.13 -10.64 13.35
C GLU A 55 -20.86 -9.82 13.64
N ILE A 56 -20.89 -8.88 14.61
CA ILE A 56 -19.76 -7.99 14.90
C ILE A 56 -18.79 -8.66 15.87
N GLN A 57 -17.72 -9.24 15.34
CA GLN A 57 -16.70 -9.92 16.15
C GLN A 57 -15.68 -8.99 16.83
N SER A 58 -15.57 -7.73 16.39
CA SER A 58 -14.73 -6.72 17.05
C SER A 58 -15.14 -5.31 16.65
N ILE A 59 -14.81 -4.33 17.50
CA ILE A 59 -15.03 -2.90 17.25
C ILE A 59 -14.34 -2.45 15.95
N ASP A 60 -13.17 -3.00 15.61
CA ASP A 60 -12.48 -2.69 14.35
C ASP A 60 -13.24 -3.22 13.11
N GLN A 61 -13.84 -4.42 13.20
CA GLN A 61 -14.67 -4.97 12.13
C GLN A 61 -15.93 -4.12 11.93
N ALA A 62 -16.54 -3.67 13.03
CA ALA A 62 -17.67 -2.75 13.00
C ALA A 62 -17.30 -1.45 12.27
N ALA A 63 -16.12 -0.90 12.58
CA ALA A 63 -15.61 0.30 11.93
C ALA A 63 -15.45 0.11 10.41
N GLU A 64 -14.82 -0.98 9.96
CA GLU A 64 -14.63 -1.26 8.53
C GLU A 64 -15.96 -1.41 7.76
N ASN A 65 -16.95 -2.05 8.38
CA ASN A 65 -18.23 -2.38 7.75
C ASN A 65 -19.22 -1.22 7.76
N LEU A 66 -19.23 -0.41 8.83
CA LEU A 66 -20.37 0.45 9.14
C LEU A 66 -20.01 1.93 9.16
N ASP A 67 -18.75 2.31 9.39
CA ASP A 67 -18.36 3.71 9.47
C ASP A 67 -16.89 3.99 9.09
N ARG A 68 -16.65 4.49 7.86
CA ARG A 68 -15.37 5.09 7.45
C ARG A 68 -15.28 6.61 7.74
N SER A 69 -16.27 7.22 8.40
CA SER A 69 -16.40 8.67 8.53
C SER A 69 -15.29 9.34 9.36
N LEU A 70 -14.50 8.57 10.10
CA LEU A 70 -13.41 9.05 10.95
C LEU A 70 -12.01 8.81 10.37
N GLU A 71 -11.88 8.19 9.18
CA GLU A 71 -10.64 8.32 8.41
C GLU A 71 -10.52 9.79 7.97
N PRO A 72 -9.40 10.48 8.24
CA PRO A 72 -9.22 11.85 7.77
C PRO A 72 -9.02 11.83 6.24
N LEU A 73 -10.11 11.75 5.49
CA LEU A 73 -10.14 12.14 4.10
C LEU A 73 -10.12 13.67 4.08
N ARG A 74 -9.07 14.25 3.51
CA ARG A 74 -8.97 15.70 3.27
C ARG A 74 -10.29 16.19 2.66
N GLY A 75 -10.98 17.10 3.37
CA GLY A 75 -12.11 17.84 2.80
C GLY A 75 -13.53 17.45 3.23
N ARG A 76 -13.75 16.49 4.14
CA ARG A 76 -15.10 16.27 4.72
C ARG A 76 -15.28 17.01 6.06
N LYS A 77 -16.45 17.65 6.24
CA LYS A 77 -16.85 18.32 7.48
C LYS A 77 -16.93 17.29 8.63
N GLN A 78 -16.21 17.52 9.72
CA GLN A 78 -16.41 16.81 10.98
C GLN A 78 -17.88 16.94 11.39
N PHE A 79 -18.59 15.82 11.51
CA PHE A 79 -19.91 15.80 12.11
C PHE A 79 -19.74 16.16 13.60
N LYS A 80 -20.19 17.36 14.00
CA LYS A 80 -20.28 17.76 15.40
C LYS A 80 -21.63 17.28 15.94
N TYR A 81 -21.64 16.17 16.65
CA TYR A 81 -22.78 15.82 17.49
C TYR A 81 -22.74 16.64 18.78
N ARG A 82 -23.92 16.98 19.32
CA ARG A 82 -24.06 17.62 20.64
C ARG A 82 -24.30 16.55 21.71
N ILE A 83 -23.29 15.74 22.01
CA ILE A 83 -23.30 14.92 23.22
C ILE A 83 -22.79 15.82 24.35
N PRO A 84 -23.53 15.98 25.47
CA PRO A 84 -23.00 16.71 26.62
C PRO A 84 -21.68 16.06 27.08
N PRO A 85 -20.62 16.85 27.38
CA PRO A 85 -19.32 16.32 27.82
C PRO A 85 -19.43 15.30 28.95
N ASP A 86 -20.46 15.47 29.78
CA ASP A 86 -20.74 14.63 30.92
C ASP A 86 -21.24 13.22 30.57
N VAL A 87 -22.12 13.15 29.57
CA VAL A 87 -22.67 11.89 29.06
C VAL A 87 -21.58 11.14 28.29
N GLU A 88 -20.80 11.88 27.50
CA GLU A 88 -19.62 11.36 26.81
C GLU A 88 -18.59 10.79 27.80
N PHE A 89 -18.31 11.50 28.90
CA PHE A 89 -17.42 11.03 29.96
C PHE A 89 -17.85 9.68 30.54
N TRP A 90 -19.11 9.52 30.93
CA TRP A 90 -19.57 8.25 31.49
C TRP A 90 -19.61 7.12 30.47
N GLY A 91 -19.91 7.42 29.20
CA GLY A 91 -19.76 6.44 28.12
C GLY A 91 -18.32 5.97 27.98
N HIS A 92 -17.35 6.90 28.08
CA HIS A 92 -15.93 6.56 28.04
C HIS A 92 -15.48 5.71 29.22
N CYS A 93 -15.92 6.05 30.43
CA CYS A 93 -15.66 5.27 31.63
C CYS A 93 -16.22 3.85 31.52
N SER A 94 -17.46 3.71 31.05
CA SER A 94 -18.10 2.40 30.85
C SER A 94 -17.33 1.53 29.86
N ASN A 95 -16.90 2.09 28.73
CA ASN A 95 -16.13 1.35 27.73
C ASN A 95 -14.79 0.84 28.28
N LEU A 96 -14.03 1.68 29.00
CA LEU A 96 -12.76 1.27 29.59
C LEU A 96 -12.92 0.30 30.77
N GLN A 97 -13.99 0.45 31.56
CA GLN A 97 -14.32 -0.48 32.63
C GLN A 97 -14.61 -1.88 32.07
N VAL A 98 -15.48 -1.97 31.06
CA VAL A 98 -15.82 -3.24 30.41
C VAL A 98 -14.59 -3.88 29.75
N TRP A 99 -13.73 -3.08 29.10
CA TRP A 99 -12.47 -3.56 28.54
C TRP A 99 -11.54 -4.17 29.60
N TYR A 100 -11.39 -3.50 30.75
CA TYR A 100 -10.60 -4.00 31.88
C TYR A 100 -11.18 -5.28 32.48
N GLU A 101 -12.48 -5.30 32.78
CA GLU A 101 -13.18 -6.45 33.38
C GLU A 101 -13.15 -7.69 32.49
N ASN A 102 -13.04 -7.52 31.18
CA ASN A 102 -12.87 -8.59 30.20
C ASN A 102 -11.40 -8.88 29.88
N GLY A 103 -10.51 -8.62 30.84
CA GLY A 103 -9.10 -8.97 30.75
C GLY A 103 -8.34 -8.28 29.62
N TYR A 104 -8.68 -7.03 29.34
CA TYR A 104 -8.10 -6.23 28.28
C TYR A 104 -8.30 -6.78 26.86
N ASN A 105 -9.36 -7.57 26.63
CA ASN A 105 -9.73 -8.05 25.30
C ASN A 105 -9.80 -6.91 24.27
N THR A 106 -8.83 -6.88 23.36
CA THR A 106 -8.63 -5.78 22.42
C THR A 106 -9.69 -5.75 21.31
N LYS A 107 -10.60 -6.72 21.23
CA LYS A 107 -11.77 -6.67 20.34
C LYS A 107 -12.82 -5.65 20.81
N LEU A 108 -12.83 -5.29 22.10
CA LEU A 108 -13.81 -4.41 22.73
C LEU A 108 -13.49 -2.92 22.56
N LEU A 109 -12.30 -2.58 22.08
CA LEU A 109 -11.88 -1.22 21.80
C LEU A 109 -11.27 -1.17 20.40
N HIS A 110 -11.33 -0.02 19.75
CA HIS A 110 -10.66 0.17 18.46
C HIS A 110 -9.13 0.06 18.64
N VAL A 111 -8.43 -0.50 17.65
CA VAL A 111 -7.00 -0.83 17.68
C VAL A 111 -6.09 0.36 18.02
N ASN A 112 -6.51 1.58 17.66
CA ASN A 112 -5.81 2.83 17.96
C ASN A 112 -5.90 3.29 19.43
N LEU A 113 -6.74 2.63 20.23
CA LEU A 113 -6.93 2.89 21.65
C LEU A 113 -6.46 1.68 22.46
N ALA A 114 -6.92 0.48 22.09
CA ALA A 114 -6.66 -0.77 22.80
C ALA A 114 -5.16 -1.01 23.00
N PHE A 115 -4.38 -1.05 21.91
CA PHE A 115 -2.96 -1.38 21.97
C PHE A 115 -2.09 -0.29 22.62
N PRO A 116 -2.29 1.02 22.34
CA PRO A 116 -1.56 2.06 23.06
C PRO A 116 -1.82 2.07 24.57
N LEU A 117 -3.06 1.82 25.01
CA LEU A 117 -3.38 1.70 26.44
C LEU A 117 -2.74 0.46 27.03
N LEU A 118 -2.90 -0.70 26.39
CA LEU A 118 -2.32 -1.96 26.86
C LEU A 118 -0.80 -1.84 27.00
N LYS A 119 -0.12 -1.26 26.01
CA LYS A 119 1.31 -0.96 26.06
C LYS A 119 1.69 -0.01 27.21
N ALA A 120 0.87 1.00 27.50
CA ALA A 120 1.12 1.92 28.59
C ALA A 120 0.94 1.23 29.96
N LEU A 121 -0.07 0.36 30.10
CA LEU A 121 -0.34 -0.40 31.31
C LEU A 121 0.77 -1.44 31.58
N THR A 122 1.20 -2.18 30.57
CA THR A 122 2.38 -3.06 30.63
C THR A 122 3.61 -2.30 31.13
N LYS A 123 3.86 -1.08 30.62
CA LYS A 123 4.97 -0.23 31.08
C LYS A 123 4.79 0.31 32.50
N ALA A 124 3.56 0.45 32.97
CA ALA A 124 3.23 0.90 34.31
C ALA A 124 3.40 -0.20 35.37
N GLY A 125 3.53 -1.46 34.95
CA GLY A 125 3.67 -2.61 35.85
C GLY A 125 2.35 -3.35 36.11
N ASP A 126 1.31 -3.13 35.30
CA ASP A 126 0.06 -3.88 35.42
C ASP A 126 0.26 -5.36 35.04
N ASP A 127 0.10 -6.26 36.02
CA ASP A 127 0.33 -7.69 35.88
C ASP A 127 -0.61 -8.36 34.87
N GLN A 128 -1.87 -7.93 34.80
CA GLN A 128 -2.84 -8.49 33.87
C GLN A 128 -2.53 -8.03 32.44
N ALA A 129 -2.17 -6.76 32.26
CA ALA A 129 -1.72 -6.23 30.98
C ALA A 129 -0.44 -6.94 30.50
N ASN A 130 0.52 -7.17 31.40
CA ASN A 130 1.77 -7.88 31.10
C ASN A 130 1.52 -9.31 30.60
N LYS A 131 0.54 -10.02 31.17
CA LYS A 131 0.19 -11.39 30.76
C LYS A 131 -0.42 -11.44 29.35
N VAL A 132 -1.32 -10.52 29.02
CA VAL A 132 -2.11 -10.59 27.79
C VAL A 132 -1.53 -9.78 26.63
N PHE A 133 -0.57 -8.86 26.87
CA PHE A 133 -0.09 -7.94 25.85
C PHE A 133 0.42 -8.63 24.58
N LYS A 134 1.29 -9.63 24.73
CA LYS A 134 1.81 -10.40 23.58
C LYS A 134 0.73 -11.25 22.94
N GLU A 135 -0.12 -11.88 23.75
CA GLU A 135 -1.21 -12.74 23.28
C GLU A 135 -2.20 -11.95 22.42
N GLU A 136 -2.60 -10.77 22.86
CA GLU A 136 -3.51 -9.90 22.10
C GLU A 136 -2.86 -9.41 20.79
N ILE A 137 -1.56 -9.11 20.78
CA ILE A 137 -0.85 -8.79 19.52
C ILE A 137 -0.93 -9.97 18.56
N ALA A 138 -0.60 -11.18 19.05
CA ALA A 138 -0.59 -12.40 18.24
C ALA A 138 -1.99 -12.75 17.71
N ASN A 139 -2.99 -12.74 18.59
CA ASN A 139 -4.39 -13.03 18.28
C ASN A 139 -4.96 -12.05 17.24
N ARG A 140 -4.74 -10.74 17.44
CA ARG A 140 -5.24 -9.71 16.52
C ARG A 140 -4.48 -9.66 15.21
N TYR A 141 -3.20 -10.02 15.20
CA TYR A 141 -2.44 -10.16 13.95
C TYR A 141 -2.95 -11.35 13.12
N ASN A 142 -3.16 -12.51 13.76
CA ASN A 142 -3.59 -13.72 13.08
C ASN A 142 -5.05 -13.61 12.58
N SER A 143 -5.98 -13.22 13.47
CA SER A 143 -7.44 -13.29 13.22
C SER A 143 -8.11 -11.94 12.93
N GLY A 144 -7.38 -10.84 13.07
CA GLY A 144 -7.94 -9.50 12.85
C GLY A 144 -8.22 -9.18 11.38
N VAL A 145 -9.00 -8.12 11.20
CA VAL A 145 -9.23 -7.50 9.88
C VAL A 145 -7.93 -6.91 9.32
N ASP A 146 -7.90 -6.67 8.00
CA ASP A 146 -6.69 -6.24 7.32
C ASP A 146 -6.18 -4.88 7.84
N SER A 147 -7.07 -3.95 8.23
CA SER A 147 -6.65 -2.66 8.84
C SER A 147 -5.94 -2.83 10.18
N VAL A 148 -6.36 -3.80 11.00
CA VAL A 148 -5.75 -4.10 12.30
C VAL A 148 -4.37 -4.69 12.12
N ARG A 149 -4.21 -5.66 11.22
CA ARG A 149 -2.90 -6.22 10.86
C ARG A 149 -1.92 -5.14 10.40
N GLU A 150 -2.38 -4.28 9.48
CA GLU A 150 -1.57 -3.19 8.94
C GLU A 150 -1.18 -2.19 10.04
N TYR A 151 -2.11 -1.88 10.96
CA TYR A 151 -1.82 -1.02 12.10
C TYR A 151 -0.74 -1.64 13.01
N LEU A 152 -0.86 -2.91 13.38
CA LEU A 152 0.09 -3.60 14.25
C LEU A 152 1.49 -3.63 13.64
N LEU A 153 1.57 -3.91 12.33
CA LEU A 153 2.82 -3.91 11.57
C LEU A 153 3.44 -2.50 11.50
N ARG A 154 2.67 -1.49 11.06
CA ARG A 154 3.17 -0.10 10.94
C ARG A 154 3.60 0.53 12.25
N ARG A 155 3.01 0.10 13.36
CA ARG A 155 3.30 0.64 14.70
C ARG A 155 4.37 -0.16 15.46
N GLY A 156 4.92 -1.21 14.87
CA GLY A 156 5.98 -2.02 15.48
C GLY A 156 5.50 -2.84 16.69
N TYR A 157 4.24 -3.28 16.70
CA TYR A 157 3.76 -4.16 17.78
C TYR A 157 4.30 -5.59 17.63
N LEU A 158 4.63 -6.02 16.42
CA LEU A 158 5.13 -7.37 16.21
C LEU A 158 6.59 -7.54 16.69
N ASP A 159 7.29 -6.45 16.99
CA ASP A 159 8.64 -6.47 17.57
C ASP A 159 8.65 -7.00 19.01
N TYR A 160 7.50 -7.02 19.67
CA TYR A 160 7.32 -7.63 20.99
C TYR A 160 7.22 -9.16 20.92
N LEU A 161 7.04 -9.74 19.74
CA LEU A 161 6.97 -11.17 19.52
C LEU A 161 8.33 -11.74 19.08
N SER A 162 8.71 -12.86 19.67
CA SER A 162 9.81 -13.68 19.16
C SER A 162 9.41 -14.32 17.82
N LEU A 163 10.39 -14.81 17.07
CA LEU A 163 10.07 -15.53 15.84
C LEU A 163 9.29 -16.81 16.14
N ASP A 164 9.63 -17.54 17.19
CA ASP A 164 8.92 -18.77 17.56
C ASP A 164 7.46 -18.48 18.01
N GLU A 165 7.22 -17.36 18.70
CA GLU A 165 5.87 -16.86 19.04
C GLU A 165 5.05 -16.46 17.79
N LEU A 166 5.71 -16.04 16.71
CA LEU A 166 5.04 -15.79 15.44
C LEU A 166 4.77 -17.07 14.66
N LEU A 167 5.75 -17.99 14.63
CA LEU A 167 5.62 -19.27 13.93
C LEU A 167 4.55 -20.16 14.57
N SER A 168 4.31 -20.05 15.88
CA SER A 168 3.22 -20.76 16.55
C SER A 168 1.82 -20.32 16.11
N LEU A 169 1.70 -19.17 15.42
CA LEU A 169 0.43 -18.74 14.81
C LEU A 169 0.12 -19.48 13.51
N ILE A 170 1.05 -20.27 12.97
CA ILE A 170 0.83 -21.06 11.75
C ILE A 170 0.22 -22.39 12.15
N GLU A 171 -1.07 -22.54 11.89
CA GLU A 171 -1.83 -23.77 12.18
C GLU A 171 -1.66 -24.81 11.07
N ASN A 172 -1.30 -24.38 9.85
CA ASN A 172 -1.09 -25.30 8.74
C ASN A 172 0.31 -25.95 8.76
N GLU A 173 0.34 -27.26 8.95
CA GLU A 173 1.59 -28.03 9.02
C GLU A 173 2.46 -27.91 7.77
N CYS A 174 1.88 -27.82 6.56
CA CYS A 174 2.66 -27.68 5.33
C CYS A 174 3.36 -26.32 5.23
N ASP A 175 2.67 -25.24 5.60
CA ASP A 175 3.24 -23.88 5.63
C ASP A 175 4.41 -23.84 6.63
N LEU A 176 4.25 -24.48 7.80
CA LEU A 176 5.29 -24.57 8.83
C LEU A 176 6.49 -25.42 8.37
N GLU A 177 6.26 -26.58 7.74
CA GLU A 177 7.32 -27.44 7.16
C GLU A 177 8.20 -26.66 6.18
N VAL A 178 7.57 -25.90 5.28
CA VAL A 178 8.25 -25.05 4.29
C VAL A 178 9.13 -24.00 4.99
N LEU A 179 8.60 -23.31 6.00
CA LEU A 179 9.37 -22.30 6.73
C LEU A 179 10.54 -22.88 7.51
N MET A 180 10.36 -24.03 8.17
CA MET A 180 11.45 -24.70 8.88
C MET A 180 12.57 -25.12 7.92
N ARG A 181 12.20 -25.56 6.71
CA ARG A 181 13.17 -25.86 5.67
C ARG A 181 13.89 -24.62 5.16
N LEU A 182 13.17 -23.53 4.89
CA LEU A 182 13.74 -22.24 4.49
C LEU A 182 14.72 -21.71 5.54
N ARG A 183 14.37 -21.78 6.82
CA ARG A 183 15.23 -21.39 7.95
C ARG A 183 16.57 -22.13 7.93
N LYS A 184 16.53 -23.43 7.63
CA LYS A 184 17.72 -24.29 7.56
C LYS A 184 18.58 -24.00 6.33
N GLU A 185 17.96 -23.87 5.15
CA GLU A 185 18.68 -23.72 3.87
C GLU A 185 19.12 -22.27 3.61
N TYR A 186 18.35 -21.28 4.07
CA TYR A 186 18.53 -19.87 3.79
C TYR A 186 18.43 -19.02 5.08
N PRO A 187 19.38 -19.13 6.03
CA PRO A 187 19.30 -18.43 7.32
C PRO A 187 19.26 -16.90 7.21
N ARG A 188 19.61 -16.33 6.05
CA ARG A 188 19.47 -14.89 5.77
C ARG A 188 18.03 -14.42 5.73
N PHE A 189 17.10 -15.32 5.44
CA PHE A 189 15.66 -15.06 5.50
C PHE A 189 15.21 -14.56 6.89
N GLU A 190 15.93 -14.89 7.98
CA GLU A 190 15.55 -14.41 9.32
C GLU A 190 16.18 -13.08 9.68
N ARG A 191 17.00 -12.48 8.80
CA ARG A 191 17.65 -11.21 9.08
C ARG A 191 16.60 -10.10 9.13
N ARG A 192 16.46 -9.52 10.32
CA ARG A 192 15.78 -8.24 10.53
C ARG A 192 16.75 -7.15 10.06
N GLU A 193 16.47 -6.49 8.93
CA GLU A 193 17.24 -5.31 8.54
C GLU A 193 17.00 -4.21 9.57
N SER A 194 18.07 -3.75 10.22
CA SER A 194 18.03 -2.63 11.15
C SER A 194 18.20 -1.34 10.37
N GLY A 195 17.09 -0.70 10.01
CA GLY A 195 17.13 0.63 9.40
C GLY A 195 15.94 0.86 8.49
N GLU A 196 14.92 1.52 9.05
CA GLU A 196 13.76 2.07 8.34
C GLU A 196 12.77 1.04 7.76
N VAL A 197 11.69 0.86 8.53
CA VAL A 197 10.54 -0.05 8.33
C VAL A 197 10.84 -1.51 8.71
N PHE A 198 10.36 -1.89 9.90
CA PHE A 198 10.28 -3.29 10.32
C PHE A 198 9.53 -4.10 9.26
N ARG A 199 10.26 -4.95 8.52
CA ARG A 199 9.66 -5.96 7.65
C ARG A 199 9.78 -7.29 8.35
N LEU A 200 8.64 -7.79 8.82
CA LEU A 200 8.52 -9.22 9.02
C LEU A 200 8.57 -9.89 7.66
N ASN A 201 9.46 -10.86 7.57
CA ASN A 201 9.64 -11.64 6.35
C ASN A 201 8.52 -12.67 6.15
N ILE A 202 7.58 -12.75 7.11
CA ILE A 202 6.37 -13.55 7.03
C ILE A 202 5.12 -12.72 7.37
N GLY A 203 4.00 -13.09 6.79
CA GLY A 203 2.68 -12.64 7.24
C GLY A 203 1.73 -13.79 7.40
N ILE A 204 0.96 -13.77 8.49
CA ILE A 204 0.09 -14.86 8.91
C ILE A 204 -1.33 -14.33 9.00
N LYS A 205 -2.28 -15.09 8.46
CA LYS A 205 -3.71 -14.80 8.50
C LYS A 205 -4.47 -16.10 8.67
N ASN A 206 -5.27 -16.17 9.72
CA ASN A 206 -6.11 -17.33 10.06
C ASN A 206 -5.32 -18.65 10.00
N GLY A 207 -4.16 -18.71 10.64
CA GLY A 207 -3.36 -19.93 10.71
C GLY A 207 -2.53 -20.23 9.46
N ARG A 208 -2.60 -19.39 8.41
CA ARG A 208 -1.95 -19.62 7.11
C ARG A 208 -0.87 -18.60 6.80
N LEU A 209 0.17 -19.04 6.10
CA LEU A 209 1.18 -18.13 5.57
C LEU A 209 0.63 -17.42 4.32
N VAL A 210 0.45 -16.10 4.43
CA VAL A 210 -0.07 -15.25 3.34
C VAL A 210 0.97 -14.31 2.75
N LYS A 211 2.08 -14.08 3.46
CA LYS A 211 3.21 -13.29 2.95
C LYS A 211 4.51 -14.01 3.24
N LEU A 212 5.40 -14.01 2.24
CA LEU A 212 6.76 -14.51 2.36
C LEU A 212 7.71 -13.55 1.65
N ASP A 213 8.70 -13.05 2.39
CA ASP A 213 9.74 -12.16 1.91
C ASP A 213 11.09 -12.88 2.01
N LEU A 214 11.63 -13.28 0.87
CA LEU A 214 12.94 -13.90 0.72
C LEU A 214 13.95 -12.91 0.13
N ALA A 215 13.74 -11.60 0.30
CA ALA A 215 14.68 -10.63 -0.22
C ALA A 215 16.08 -10.82 0.37
N ASN A 216 17.13 -10.52 -0.41
CA ASN A 216 18.52 -10.57 0.04
C ASN A 216 18.96 -11.93 0.63
N SER A 217 18.37 -13.02 0.12
CA SER A 217 18.61 -14.38 0.61
C SER A 217 19.67 -15.15 -0.20
N ARG A 218 20.27 -14.52 -1.22
CA ARG A 218 21.22 -15.13 -2.18
C ARG A 218 20.64 -16.36 -2.88
N LEU A 219 19.36 -16.30 -3.23
CA LEU A 219 18.72 -17.35 -4.01
C LEU A 219 19.24 -17.32 -5.44
N GLU A 220 19.83 -18.41 -5.90
CA GLU A 220 20.14 -18.61 -7.33
C GLU A 220 18.94 -19.20 -8.08
N ILE A 221 18.09 -19.95 -7.37
CA ILE A 221 16.87 -20.57 -7.86
C ILE A 221 15.76 -20.47 -6.81
N LEU A 222 14.51 -20.49 -7.26
CA LEU A 222 13.38 -20.66 -6.35
C LEU A 222 13.20 -22.15 -5.99
N PRO A 223 13.24 -22.52 -4.70
CA PRO A 223 13.03 -23.90 -4.30
C PRO A 223 11.61 -24.40 -4.63
N ASN A 224 11.51 -25.59 -5.22
CA ASN A 224 10.24 -26.14 -5.71
C ASN A 224 9.20 -26.38 -4.60
N TYR A 225 9.64 -26.61 -3.36
CA TYR A 225 8.74 -26.82 -2.22
C TYR A 225 7.93 -25.57 -1.86
N LEU A 226 8.30 -24.37 -2.33
CA LEU A 226 7.52 -23.16 -2.15
C LEU A 226 6.13 -23.25 -2.78
N LEU A 227 5.94 -24.09 -3.81
CA LEU A 227 4.64 -24.33 -4.44
C LEU A 227 3.58 -24.83 -3.45
N LYS A 228 3.99 -25.44 -2.33
CA LYS A 228 3.08 -25.90 -1.27
C LYS A 228 2.32 -24.75 -0.59
N LEU A 229 2.83 -23.51 -0.66
CA LEU A 229 2.24 -22.33 -0.01
C LEU A 229 1.01 -21.79 -0.77
N ALA A 230 -0.07 -22.57 -0.81
CA ALA A 230 -1.25 -22.27 -1.62
C ALA A 230 -2.03 -21.00 -1.20
N SER A 231 -1.85 -20.55 0.05
CA SER A 231 -2.51 -19.36 0.60
C SER A 231 -1.69 -18.07 0.41
N LEU A 232 -0.54 -18.15 -0.25
CA LEU A 232 0.37 -17.02 -0.39
C LEU A 232 -0.27 -15.90 -1.23
N GLU A 233 -0.45 -14.74 -0.62
CA GLU A 233 -0.96 -13.52 -1.23
C GLU A 233 0.19 -12.57 -1.64
N GLU A 234 1.33 -12.62 -0.96
CA GLU A 234 2.50 -11.78 -1.23
C GLU A 234 3.78 -12.60 -1.23
N LEU A 235 4.52 -12.56 -2.34
CA LEU A 235 5.84 -13.16 -2.48
C LEU A 235 6.84 -12.07 -2.89
N ARG A 236 7.87 -11.87 -2.07
CA ARG A 236 9.03 -11.05 -2.44
C ARG A 236 10.27 -11.91 -2.50
N ILE A 237 11.03 -11.77 -3.59
CA ILE A 237 12.29 -12.47 -3.86
C ILE A 237 13.34 -11.47 -4.36
N SER A 238 13.21 -10.21 -3.97
CA SER A 238 14.03 -9.10 -4.46
C SER A 238 15.49 -9.22 -4.02
N TYR A 239 16.44 -8.64 -4.75
CA TYR A 239 17.86 -8.64 -4.38
C TYR A 239 18.42 -10.06 -4.19
N ASN A 240 18.15 -10.94 -5.15
CA ASN A 240 18.68 -12.29 -5.20
C ASN A 240 19.47 -12.49 -6.51
N GLU A 241 19.89 -13.72 -6.78
CA GLU A 241 20.71 -14.10 -7.94
C GLU A 241 19.91 -14.99 -8.91
N ILE A 242 18.58 -14.85 -8.92
CA ILE A 242 17.68 -15.73 -9.66
C ILE A 242 17.76 -15.41 -11.14
N LYS A 243 18.06 -16.43 -11.95
CA LYS A 243 18.19 -16.30 -13.42
C LYS A 243 16.90 -16.62 -14.16
N THR A 244 16.08 -17.51 -13.61
CA THR A 244 14.83 -17.95 -14.22
C THR A 244 13.75 -18.12 -13.17
N LEU A 245 12.52 -17.74 -13.52
CA LEU A 245 11.35 -18.10 -12.74
C LEU A 245 10.83 -19.47 -13.20
N PRO A 246 10.47 -20.37 -12.27
CA PRO A 246 9.95 -21.68 -12.62
C PRO A 246 8.49 -21.59 -13.09
N ASN A 247 8.07 -22.47 -14.00
CA ASN A 247 6.71 -22.52 -14.53
C ASN A 247 5.64 -22.73 -13.44
N TRP A 248 6.00 -23.37 -12.33
CA TRP A 248 5.07 -23.54 -11.20
C TRP A 248 4.71 -22.23 -10.49
N ILE A 249 5.36 -21.10 -10.82
CA ILE A 249 4.98 -19.76 -10.32
C ILE A 249 3.50 -19.48 -10.56
N GLY A 250 2.94 -19.95 -11.69
CA GLY A 250 1.51 -19.81 -12.01
C GLY A 250 0.57 -20.62 -11.11
N GLY A 251 1.10 -21.44 -10.19
CA GLY A 251 0.35 -22.21 -9.22
C GLY A 251 -0.10 -21.42 -7.99
N PHE A 252 0.46 -20.22 -7.75
CA PHE A 252 0.05 -19.37 -6.62
C PHE A 252 -1.29 -18.66 -6.89
N SER A 253 -2.37 -19.43 -6.83
CA SER A 253 -3.73 -18.95 -7.15
C SER A 253 -4.19 -17.75 -6.30
N SER A 254 -3.69 -17.61 -5.08
CA SER A 254 -4.02 -16.52 -4.15
C SER A 254 -3.14 -15.27 -4.29
N LEU A 255 -2.09 -15.31 -5.12
CA LEU A 255 -1.07 -14.27 -5.17
C LEU A 255 -1.64 -12.94 -5.67
N LYS A 256 -1.44 -11.89 -4.88
CA LYS A 256 -1.83 -10.50 -5.15
C LYS A 256 -0.63 -9.60 -5.41
N VAL A 257 0.50 -9.87 -4.77
CA VAL A 257 1.73 -9.09 -4.89
C VAL A 257 2.90 -10.03 -5.19
N PHE A 258 3.60 -9.75 -6.28
CA PHE A 258 4.84 -10.43 -6.62
C PHE A 258 5.95 -9.41 -6.91
N ASP A 259 7.04 -9.52 -6.16
CA ASP A 259 8.22 -8.66 -6.29
C ASP A 259 9.47 -9.51 -6.52
N ALA A 260 10.08 -9.37 -7.70
CA ALA A 260 11.35 -9.99 -8.06
C ALA A 260 12.41 -8.98 -8.51
N THR A 261 12.33 -7.76 -7.97
CA THR A 261 13.26 -6.66 -8.23
C THR A 261 14.72 -7.07 -8.03
N SER A 262 15.64 -6.56 -8.85
CA SER A 262 17.09 -6.80 -8.68
C SER A 262 17.46 -8.28 -8.61
N ASN A 263 17.19 -8.98 -9.71
CA ASN A 263 17.64 -10.35 -9.97
C ASN A 263 18.35 -10.39 -11.33
N PHE A 264 18.64 -11.59 -11.85
CA PHE A 264 19.23 -11.79 -13.18
C PHE A 264 18.22 -12.42 -14.16
N LEU A 265 16.93 -12.09 -14.01
CA LEU A 265 15.89 -12.65 -14.87
C LEU A 265 16.06 -12.16 -16.30
N THR A 266 16.13 -13.09 -17.25
CA THR A 266 16.17 -12.77 -18.70
C THR A 266 14.81 -12.94 -19.39
N THR A 267 13.94 -13.74 -18.78
CA THR A 267 12.59 -14.05 -19.30
C THR A 267 11.59 -14.18 -18.16
N ILE A 268 10.31 -14.04 -18.50
CA ILE A 268 9.18 -14.35 -17.62
C ILE A 268 8.40 -15.52 -18.25
N PRO A 269 8.12 -16.60 -17.50
CA PRO A 269 7.42 -17.78 -18.02
C PRO A 269 5.95 -17.45 -18.33
N ASP A 270 5.37 -18.14 -19.32
CA ASP A 270 3.98 -17.95 -19.73
C ASP A 270 2.96 -18.23 -18.62
N GLU A 271 3.36 -19.06 -17.65
CA GLU A 271 2.54 -19.38 -16.49
C GLU A 271 2.26 -18.17 -15.58
N ILE A 272 2.98 -17.06 -15.71
CA ILE A 272 2.64 -15.81 -15.01
C ILE A 272 1.19 -15.40 -15.32
N GLY A 273 0.70 -15.64 -16.54
CA GLY A 273 -0.67 -15.34 -16.96
C GLY A 273 -1.76 -16.14 -16.24
N LYS A 274 -1.39 -17.16 -15.45
CA LYS A 274 -2.31 -17.95 -14.62
C LYS A 274 -2.66 -17.27 -13.30
N LEU A 275 -1.89 -16.27 -12.86
CA LEU A 275 -2.06 -15.58 -11.59
C LEU A 275 -3.26 -14.62 -11.62
N LYS A 276 -4.48 -15.14 -11.59
CA LYS A 276 -5.73 -14.35 -11.80
C LYS A 276 -6.01 -13.31 -10.72
N ASN A 277 -5.39 -13.41 -9.55
CA ASN A 277 -5.57 -12.48 -8.44
C ASN A 277 -4.42 -11.46 -8.31
N LEU A 278 -3.42 -11.50 -9.19
CA LEU A 278 -2.24 -10.64 -9.09
C LEU A 278 -2.58 -9.18 -9.40
N GLN A 279 -2.40 -8.32 -8.39
CA GLN A 279 -2.69 -6.89 -8.45
C GLN A 279 -1.44 -6.04 -8.67
N LYS A 280 -0.29 -6.51 -8.20
CA LYS A 280 0.99 -5.80 -8.32
C LYS A 280 2.09 -6.77 -8.74
N LEU A 281 2.71 -6.49 -9.87
CA LEU A 281 3.90 -7.18 -10.38
C LEU A 281 5.05 -6.19 -10.49
N VAL A 282 6.11 -6.42 -9.72
CA VAL A 282 7.34 -5.62 -9.73
C VAL A 282 8.52 -6.51 -10.08
N ILE A 283 9.14 -6.27 -11.22
CA ILE A 283 10.25 -7.07 -11.76
C ILE A 283 11.33 -6.15 -12.37
N CYS A 284 11.52 -4.99 -11.75
CA CYS A 284 12.49 -3.99 -12.19
C CYS A 284 13.94 -4.39 -11.88
N SER A 285 14.88 -3.70 -12.52
CA SER A 285 16.33 -3.94 -12.39
C SER A 285 16.71 -5.40 -12.68
N ASN A 286 16.24 -5.94 -13.80
CA ASN A 286 16.54 -7.28 -14.29
C ASN A 286 17.12 -7.19 -15.73
N GLN A 287 17.19 -8.31 -16.45
CA GLN A 287 17.73 -8.40 -17.82
C GLN A 287 16.63 -8.87 -18.80
N ILE A 288 15.36 -8.58 -18.50
CA ILE A 288 14.23 -9.13 -19.25
C ILE A 288 14.17 -8.49 -20.64
N GLU A 289 14.22 -9.32 -21.67
CA GLU A 289 14.20 -8.86 -23.08
C GLU A 289 12.78 -8.73 -23.64
N ARG A 290 11.85 -9.54 -23.13
CA ARG A 290 10.45 -9.58 -23.56
C ARG A 290 9.51 -9.98 -22.44
N LEU A 291 8.32 -9.39 -22.45
CA LEU A 291 7.18 -9.86 -21.67
C LEU A 291 6.40 -10.92 -22.48
N PRO A 292 5.90 -11.97 -21.84
CA PRO A 292 5.09 -12.97 -22.53
C PRO A 292 3.70 -12.43 -22.88
N GLU A 293 3.08 -12.90 -23.96
CA GLU A 293 1.70 -12.53 -24.35
C GLU A 293 0.67 -12.93 -23.27
N SER A 294 0.99 -13.95 -22.47
CA SER A 294 0.17 -14.36 -21.35
C SER A 294 0.03 -13.31 -20.25
N ILE A 295 0.86 -12.25 -20.22
CA ILE A 295 0.73 -11.15 -19.26
C ILE A 295 -0.65 -10.50 -19.32
N GLY A 296 -1.23 -10.35 -20.53
CA GLY A 296 -2.57 -9.77 -20.71
C GLY A 296 -3.71 -10.59 -20.11
N ASN A 297 -3.42 -11.81 -19.63
CA ASN A 297 -4.40 -12.67 -18.96
C ASN A 297 -4.61 -12.31 -17.48
N ILE A 298 -3.76 -11.43 -16.91
CA ILE A 298 -3.81 -10.98 -15.51
C ILE A 298 -4.71 -9.74 -15.39
N LYS A 299 -6.02 -9.93 -15.58
CA LYS A 299 -6.99 -8.83 -15.62
C LYS A 299 -7.10 -8.04 -14.31
N SER A 300 -6.64 -8.60 -13.19
CA SER A 300 -6.62 -7.97 -11.87
C SER A 300 -5.43 -7.03 -11.65
N LEU A 301 -4.48 -6.96 -12.58
CA LEU A 301 -3.25 -6.18 -12.41
C LEU A 301 -3.55 -4.68 -12.42
N ASN A 302 -3.14 -4.00 -11.35
CA ASN A 302 -3.28 -2.56 -11.15
C ASN A 302 -1.94 -1.84 -11.27
N VAL A 303 -0.84 -2.51 -10.94
CA VAL A 303 0.53 -1.99 -11.01
C VAL A 303 1.41 -2.99 -11.74
N LEU A 304 2.04 -2.54 -12.82
CA LEU A 304 3.10 -3.24 -13.52
C LEU A 304 4.35 -2.36 -13.55
N ASP A 305 5.41 -2.83 -12.90
CA ASP A 305 6.70 -2.15 -12.87
C ASP A 305 7.79 -3.09 -13.41
N VAL A 306 8.31 -2.73 -14.58
CA VAL A 306 9.39 -3.44 -15.29
C VAL A 306 10.51 -2.48 -15.68
N HIS A 307 10.68 -1.36 -14.96
CA HIS A 307 11.74 -0.40 -15.26
C HIS A 307 13.14 -1.02 -15.10
N GLN A 308 14.16 -0.45 -15.74
CA GLN A 308 15.54 -1.00 -15.72
C GLN A 308 15.59 -2.46 -16.17
N ASN A 309 15.16 -2.71 -17.40
CA ASN A 309 15.24 -4.00 -18.07
C ASN A 309 15.78 -3.81 -19.50
N SER A 310 15.77 -4.87 -20.30
CA SER A 310 16.24 -4.85 -21.69
C SER A 310 15.09 -4.98 -22.69
N LEU A 311 13.87 -4.53 -22.33
CA LEU A 311 12.69 -4.69 -23.18
C LEU A 311 12.84 -3.91 -24.48
N GLN A 312 12.69 -4.57 -25.62
CA GLN A 312 12.71 -3.93 -26.94
C GLN A 312 11.31 -3.61 -27.47
N SER A 313 10.30 -4.34 -26.98
CA SER A 313 8.90 -4.20 -27.36
C SER A 313 7.99 -4.61 -26.20
N ILE A 314 6.72 -4.24 -26.30
CA ILE A 314 5.66 -4.62 -25.37
C ILE A 314 4.60 -5.42 -26.15
N PRO A 315 4.13 -6.56 -25.64
CA PRO A 315 3.16 -7.41 -26.34
C PRO A 315 1.82 -6.71 -26.56
N GLU A 316 1.12 -7.06 -27.65
CA GLU A 316 -0.20 -6.48 -27.97
C GLU A 316 -1.23 -6.79 -26.87
N SER A 317 -1.08 -7.91 -26.17
CA SER A 317 -1.92 -8.28 -25.03
C SER A 317 -1.83 -7.32 -23.83
N ILE A 318 -0.87 -6.39 -23.77
CA ILE A 318 -0.79 -5.39 -22.70
C ILE A 318 -2.11 -4.61 -22.57
N GLY A 319 -2.78 -4.33 -23.69
CA GLY A 319 -4.07 -3.63 -23.72
C GLY A 319 -5.22 -4.40 -23.05
N ASN A 320 -5.04 -5.68 -22.70
CA ASN A 320 -6.03 -6.47 -21.97
C ASN A 320 -6.00 -6.22 -20.45
N LEU A 321 -4.98 -5.53 -19.93
CA LEU A 321 -4.84 -5.16 -18.52
C LEU A 321 -5.76 -3.97 -18.15
N THR A 322 -7.06 -4.15 -18.33
CA THR A 322 -8.07 -3.08 -18.21
C THR A 322 -8.18 -2.43 -16.82
N ASN A 323 -7.62 -3.06 -15.78
CA ASN A 323 -7.53 -2.50 -14.43
C ASN A 323 -6.23 -1.76 -14.13
N LEU A 324 -5.27 -1.73 -15.06
CA LEU A 324 -3.95 -1.14 -14.83
C LEU A 324 -4.06 0.36 -14.56
N GLU A 325 -3.54 0.79 -13.42
CA GLU A 325 -3.49 2.19 -12.99
C GLU A 325 -2.08 2.77 -13.11
N LYS A 326 -1.05 1.93 -12.95
CA LYS A 326 0.36 2.34 -13.06
C LYS A 326 1.14 1.38 -13.95
N LEU A 327 1.86 1.96 -14.90
CA LEU A 327 2.75 1.24 -15.80
C LEU A 327 4.09 1.96 -15.86
N ASP A 328 5.13 1.32 -15.34
CA ASP A 328 6.50 1.80 -15.44
C ASP A 328 7.32 0.90 -16.38
N LEU A 329 7.76 1.51 -17.49
CA LEU A 329 8.60 0.93 -18.53
C LEU A 329 9.91 1.71 -18.69
N SER A 330 10.26 2.62 -17.77
CA SER A 330 11.44 3.47 -17.95
C SER A 330 12.74 2.67 -17.95
N GLU A 331 13.80 3.24 -18.51
CA GLU A 331 15.13 2.62 -18.57
C GLU A 331 15.08 1.23 -19.22
N ASN A 332 14.53 1.18 -20.43
CA ASN A 332 14.47 0.01 -21.29
C ASN A 332 15.00 0.38 -22.69
N SER A 333 14.83 -0.51 -23.67
CA SER A 333 15.22 -0.29 -25.07
C SER A 333 14.02 -0.27 -26.03
N ILE A 334 12.86 0.19 -25.56
CA ILE A 334 11.59 0.13 -26.30
C ILE A 334 11.62 1.10 -27.47
N ILE A 335 11.35 0.59 -28.68
CA ILE A 335 11.39 1.37 -29.93
C ILE A 335 10.00 1.90 -30.31
N SER A 336 8.95 1.13 -30.00
CA SER A 336 7.55 1.49 -30.28
C SER A 336 6.60 0.86 -29.26
N LEU A 337 5.42 1.48 -29.11
CA LEU A 337 4.32 0.93 -28.32
C LEU A 337 3.26 0.29 -29.22
N PRO A 338 2.59 -0.79 -28.79
CA PRO A 338 1.46 -1.37 -29.51
C PRO A 338 0.25 -0.43 -29.51
N ASP A 339 -0.58 -0.50 -30.56
CA ASP A 339 -1.80 0.33 -30.64
C ASP A 339 -2.79 -0.01 -29.52
N SER A 340 -2.76 -1.25 -29.00
CA SER A 340 -3.57 -1.69 -27.88
C SER A 340 -3.36 -0.91 -26.58
N ILE A 341 -2.27 -0.14 -26.44
CA ILE A 341 -1.99 0.67 -25.24
C ILE A 341 -3.17 1.60 -24.91
N GLY A 342 -3.88 2.11 -25.94
CA GLY A 342 -5.05 2.96 -25.78
C GLY A 342 -6.26 2.29 -25.10
N LYS A 343 -6.23 0.98 -24.86
CA LYS A 343 -7.26 0.23 -24.13
C LYS A 343 -7.15 0.37 -22.61
N LEU A 344 -6.03 0.84 -22.08
CA LEU A 344 -5.77 0.98 -20.63
C LEU A 344 -6.51 2.18 -20.01
N LYS A 345 -7.84 2.13 -19.98
CA LYS A 345 -8.69 3.28 -19.60
C LYS A 345 -8.52 3.75 -18.15
N LYS A 346 -8.01 2.90 -17.26
CA LYS A 346 -7.75 3.24 -15.85
C LYS A 346 -6.33 3.76 -15.59
N LEU A 347 -5.45 3.76 -16.60
CA LEU A 347 -4.06 4.16 -16.42
C LEU A 347 -3.98 5.62 -16.01
N ARG A 348 -3.25 5.89 -14.92
CA ARG A 348 -3.03 7.21 -14.32
C ARG A 348 -1.58 7.62 -14.41
N ASP A 349 -0.67 6.68 -14.14
CA ASP A 349 0.77 6.89 -14.15
C ASP A 349 1.38 6.05 -15.27
N PHE A 350 1.98 6.71 -16.26
CA PHE A 350 2.69 6.03 -17.36
C PHE A 350 4.08 6.63 -17.54
N ASN A 351 5.09 5.84 -17.19
CA ASN A 351 6.49 6.21 -17.33
C ASN A 351 7.16 5.37 -18.43
N LEU A 352 7.72 6.07 -19.42
CA LEU A 352 8.43 5.57 -20.59
C LEU A 352 9.79 6.23 -20.72
N SER A 353 10.25 6.94 -19.68
CA SER A 353 11.48 7.72 -19.75
C SER A 353 12.69 6.84 -20.03
N THR A 354 13.72 7.37 -20.69
CA THR A 354 14.95 6.62 -20.97
C THR A 354 14.68 5.34 -21.77
N ASN A 355 14.15 5.53 -22.99
CA ASN A 355 13.87 4.47 -23.96
C ASN A 355 14.34 4.92 -25.36
N LEU A 356 14.00 4.16 -26.40
CA LEU A 356 14.39 4.43 -27.79
C LEU A 356 13.19 4.85 -28.65
N LEU A 357 12.11 5.36 -28.05
CA LEU A 357 10.87 5.68 -28.75
C LEU A 357 11.09 6.77 -29.80
N ILE A 358 10.68 6.50 -31.03
CA ILE A 358 10.73 7.46 -32.15
C ILE A 358 9.38 8.17 -32.32
N LEU A 359 8.29 7.49 -31.98
CA LEU A 359 6.92 7.98 -32.05
C LEU A 359 6.07 7.39 -30.91
N LEU A 360 4.99 8.09 -30.56
CA LEU A 360 3.91 7.56 -29.73
C LEU A 360 2.72 7.22 -30.64
N PRO A 361 2.04 6.08 -30.43
CA PRO A 361 0.88 5.71 -31.23
C PRO A 361 -0.27 6.70 -31.01
N ASN A 362 -1.10 6.92 -32.02
CA ASN A 362 -2.27 7.81 -31.89
C ASN A 362 -3.23 7.36 -30.78
N SER A 363 -3.28 6.05 -30.50
CA SER A 363 -4.09 5.47 -29.44
C SER A 363 -3.71 5.96 -28.04
N ILE A 364 -2.56 6.61 -27.83
CA ILE A 364 -2.21 7.19 -26.52
C ILE A 364 -3.24 8.23 -26.04
N GLY A 365 -3.89 8.95 -26.96
CA GLY A 365 -4.97 9.91 -26.66
C GLY A 365 -6.27 9.26 -26.15
N GLU A 366 -6.30 7.93 -26.06
CA GLU A 366 -7.42 7.15 -25.54
C GLU A 366 -7.33 6.86 -24.03
N LEU A 367 -6.21 7.22 -23.39
CA LEU A 367 -5.93 7.03 -21.97
C LEU A 367 -6.60 8.11 -21.10
N LYS A 368 -7.94 8.14 -21.07
CA LYS A 368 -8.72 9.24 -20.48
C LYS A 368 -8.51 9.48 -18.97
N SER A 369 -7.93 8.53 -18.25
CA SER A 369 -7.61 8.67 -16.82
C SER A 369 -6.18 9.12 -16.55
N LEU A 370 -5.36 9.30 -17.59
CA LEU A 370 -3.93 9.56 -17.46
C LEU A 370 -3.69 10.92 -16.81
N GLN A 371 -2.87 10.91 -15.77
CA GLN A 371 -2.48 12.10 -14.99
C GLN A 371 -1.02 12.42 -15.20
N ASN A 372 -0.17 11.40 -15.27
CA ASN A 372 1.28 11.57 -15.40
C ASN A 372 1.77 10.80 -16.62
N LEU A 373 2.34 11.52 -17.59
CA LEU A 373 2.98 10.96 -18.77
C LEU A 373 4.44 11.41 -18.82
N LEU A 374 5.35 10.47 -18.59
CA LEU A 374 6.79 10.72 -18.60
C LEU A 374 7.41 10.02 -19.82
N VAL A 375 7.83 10.80 -20.82
CA VAL A 375 8.46 10.30 -22.06
C VAL A 375 9.82 10.97 -22.28
N GLY A 376 10.47 11.41 -21.21
CA GLY A 376 11.79 12.05 -21.28
C GLY A 376 12.87 11.08 -21.76
N GLU A 377 14.00 11.60 -22.26
CA GLU A 377 15.16 10.78 -22.66
C GLU A 377 14.78 9.70 -23.70
N ASN A 378 14.12 10.14 -24.77
CA ASN A 378 13.71 9.31 -25.90
C ASN A 378 14.17 9.97 -27.22
N ARG A 379 13.72 9.44 -28.37
CA ARG A 379 14.04 9.93 -29.71
C ARG A 379 12.80 10.51 -30.43
N LEU A 380 11.83 11.03 -29.66
CA LEU A 380 10.58 11.54 -30.23
C LEU A 380 10.83 12.79 -31.07
N HIS A 381 10.37 12.79 -32.32
CA HIS A 381 10.41 13.96 -33.20
C HIS A 381 9.16 14.84 -33.10
N ASN A 382 8.04 14.25 -32.69
CA ASN A 382 6.77 14.92 -32.50
C ASN A 382 5.94 14.21 -31.41
N LEU A 383 4.86 14.87 -31.03
CA LEU A 383 3.82 14.28 -30.21
C LEU A 383 2.53 14.15 -31.03
N PRO A 384 1.78 13.03 -30.91
CA PRO A 384 0.56 12.86 -31.68
C PRO A 384 -0.52 13.85 -31.22
N SER A 385 -1.25 14.42 -32.19
CA SER A 385 -2.32 15.40 -31.92
C SER A 385 -3.47 14.84 -31.07
N SER A 386 -3.55 13.52 -30.93
CA SER A 386 -4.52 12.84 -30.08
C SER A 386 -4.29 13.12 -28.60
N LEU A 387 -3.10 13.53 -28.16
CA LEU A 387 -2.82 13.89 -26.76
C LEU A 387 -3.70 15.03 -26.23
N ARG A 388 -4.25 15.89 -27.10
CA ARG A 388 -5.26 16.90 -26.73
C ARG A 388 -6.46 16.33 -25.97
N ARG A 389 -6.71 15.02 -26.11
CA ARG A 389 -7.81 14.30 -25.50
C ARG A 389 -7.58 13.94 -24.02
N LEU A 390 -6.37 14.12 -23.50
CA LEU A 390 -5.96 13.73 -22.14
C LEU A 390 -6.26 14.84 -21.13
N GLN A 391 -7.55 15.12 -20.91
CA GLN A 391 -8.01 16.28 -20.13
C GLN A 391 -7.69 16.21 -18.62
N LYS A 392 -7.28 15.04 -18.11
CA LYS A 392 -6.82 14.83 -16.73
C LYS A 392 -5.30 14.87 -16.57
N LEU A 393 -4.56 15.13 -17.66
CA LEU A 393 -3.10 15.14 -17.63
C LEU A 393 -2.61 16.34 -16.83
N LYS A 394 -1.85 16.06 -15.78
CA LYS A 394 -1.25 17.04 -14.85
C LYS A 394 0.22 17.23 -15.10
N ILE A 395 0.94 16.13 -15.33
CA ILE A 395 2.39 16.14 -15.50
C ILE A 395 2.74 15.56 -16.86
N LEU A 396 3.49 16.34 -17.65
CA LEU A 396 4.08 15.91 -18.91
C LEU A 396 5.59 16.14 -18.91
N SER A 397 6.37 15.07 -19.04
CA SER A 397 7.82 15.18 -19.28
C SER A 397 8.16 14.77 -20.71
N ILE A 398 8.72 15.72 -21.48
CA ILE A 398 9.26 15.48 -22.83
C ILE A 398 10.76 15.82 -22.92
N SER A 399 11.39 16.07 -21.78
CA SER A 399 12.81 16.45 -21.67
C SER A 399 13.73 15.56 -22.51
N LYS A 400 14.79 16.14 -23.07
CA LYS A 400 15.82 15.42 -23.84
C LYS A 400 15.23 14.51 -24.94
N ASN A 401 14.32 15.06 -25.74
CA ASN A 401 13.82 14.45 -26.99
C ASN A 401 14.27 15.27 -28.20
N GLN A 402 13.85 14.85 -29.41
CA GLN A 402 14.19 15.49 -30.69
C GLN A 402 13.00 16.29 -31.27
N ILE A 403 12.12 16.79 -30.39
CA ILE A 403 10.93 17.55 -30.78
C ILE A 403 11.36 18.97 -31.15
N VAL A 404 11.17 19.34 -32.41
CA VAL A 404 11.58 20.63 -32.97
C VAL A 404 10.49 21.69 -32.95
N ARG A 405 9.23 21.31 -32.72
CA ARG A 405 8.08 22.25 -32.69
C ARG A 405 7.31 22.13 -31.39
N PHE A 406 7.02 23.27 -30.78
CA PHE A 406 6.20 23.33 -29.58
C PHE A 406 4.79 22.76 -29.87
N PRO A 407 4.32 21.77 -29.11
CA PRO A 407 3.01 21.17 -29.33
C PRO A 407 1.88 22.09 -28.85
N LEU A 408 1.24 22.78 -29.79
CA LEU A 408 0.18 23.77 -29.49
C LEU A 408 -1.05 23.18 -28.78
N PHE A 409 -1.31 21.87 -28.90
CA PHE A 409 -2.43 21.26 -28.17
C PHE A 409 -2.27 21.34 -26.65
N LEU A 410 -1.08 21.66 -26.12
CA LEU A 410 -0.88 21.87 -24.67
C LEU A 410 -1.72 23.04 -24.12
N TYR A 411 -2.15 23.98 -24.97
CA TYR A 411 -3.13 25.00 -24.59
C TYR A 411 -4.51 24.41 -24.24
N GLU A 412 -4.85 23.24 -24.79
CA GLU A 412 -6.16 22.59 -24.63
C GLU A 412 -6.25 21.68 -23.39
N LEU A 413 -5.16 21.48 -22.65
CA LEU A 413 -5.11 20.56 -21.51
C LEU A 413 -5.46 21.26 -20.19
N SER A 414 -6.74 21.26 -19.80
CA SER A 414 -7.21 22.08 -18.67
C SER A 414 -6.53 21.81 -17.33
N GLU A 415 -6.23 20.54 -17.01
CA GLU A 415 -5.64 20.12 -15.72
C GLU A 415 -4.10 20.08 -15.72
N LEU A 416 -3.43 20.54 -16.78
CA LEU A 416 -1.97 20.51 -16.84
C LEU A 416 -1.37 21.44 -15.79
N ASP A 417 -0.49 20.91 -14.95
CA ASP A 417 0.17 21.60 -13.83
C ASP A 417 1.67 21.74 -14.09
N GLU A 418 2.34 20.72 -14.64
CA GLU A 418 3.79 20.68 -14.79
C GLU A 418 4.25 20.16 -16.16
N ILE A 419 5.21 20.87 -16.76
CA ILE A 419 5.87 20.47 -18.01
C ILE A 419 7.38 20.44 -17.82
N PHE A 420 8.02 19.31 -18.13
CA PHE A 420 9.47 19.17 -18.10
C PHE A 420 10.03 19.13 -19.53
N ILE A 421 10.91 20.09 -19.85
CA ILE A 421 11.54 20.29 -21.17
C ILE A 421 13.07 20.48 -21.09
N ARG A 422 13.71 19.92 -20.06
CA ARG A 422 15.18 20.01 -19.88
C ARG A 422 15.89 19.43 -21.11
N GLY A 423 17.00 20.04 -21.53
CA GLY A 423 17.74 19.67 -22.73
C GLY A 423 17.06 20.01 -24.06
N MET A 424 16.03 20.87 -24.09
CA MET A 424 15.28 21.23 -25.30
C MET A 424 15.31 22.74 -25.60
N ALA A 425 16.47 23.26 -26.01
CA ALA A 425 16.70 24.69 -26.21
C ALA A 425 15.74 25.34 -27.24
N GLU A 426 15.46 24.66 -28.35
CA GLU A 426 14.55 25.17 -29.40
C GLU A 426 13.12 25.34 -28.88
N ILE A 427 12.62 24.35 -28.13
CA ILE A 427 11.29 24.39 -27.51
C ILE A 427 11.22 25.50 -26.46
N LYS A 428 12.26 25.63 -25.63
CA LYS A 428 12.37 26.71 -24.65
C LYS A 428 12.29 28.10 -25.31
N SER A 429 12.92 28.28 -26.47
CA SER A 429 12.85 29.53 -27.24
C SER A 429 11.44 29.77 -27.80
N GLN A 430 10.82 28.73 -28.38
CA GLN A 430 9.48 28.83 -28.94
C GLN A 430 8.44 29.19 -27.87
N ILE A 431 8.51 28.62 -26.68
CA ILE A 431 7.61 28.94 -25.55
C ILE A 431 7.62 30.44 -25.24
N LYS A 432 8.79 31.09 -25.28
CA LYS A 432 8.92 32.54 -25.11
C LYS A 432 8.27 33.30 -26.27
N MET A 433 8.46 32.85 -27.51
CA MET A 433 7.91 33.48 -28.71
C MET A 433 6.39 33.33 -28.83
N VAL A 434 5.84 32.15 -28.56
CA VAL A 434 4.40 31.87 -28.65
C VAL A 434 3.64 32.36 -27.42
N LEU A 435 4.34 32.95 -26.44
CA LEU A 435 3.79 33.44 -25.18
C LEU A 435 2.90 32.38 -24.50
N PHE A 436 3.40 31.14 -24.36
CA PHE A 436 2.68 30.14 -23.56
C PHE A 436 2.63 30.64 -22.11
N LYS A 437 1.56 31.36 -21.78
CA LYS A 437 1.30 32.00 -20.49
C LYS A 437 0.07 31.33 -19.89
N ARG A 438 0.31 30.25 -19.16
CA ARG A 438 -0.67 29.68 -18.25
C ARG A 438 -0.10 29.85 -16.85
N ASP A 439 -0.68 30.77 -16.08
CA ASP A 439 -0.18 31.13 -14.75
C ASP A 439 -0.15 29.95 -13.76
N ASN A 440 -0.92 28.89 -14.06
CA ASN A 440 -1.01 27.68 -13.26
C ASN A 440 -0.10 26.53 -13.77
N VAL A 441 0.67 26.72 -14.85
CA VAL A 441 1.56 25.69 -15.41
C VAL A 441 3.01 26.02 -15.08
N THR A 442 3.65 25.16 -14.29
CA THR A 442 5.08 25.26 -13.99
C THR A 442 5.89 24.58 -15.09
N ILE A 443 6.81 25.32 -15.72
CA ILE A 443 7.70 24.79 -16.76
C ILE A 443 9.11 24.61 -16.19
N TYR A 444 9.58 23.37 -16.18
CA TYR A 444 10.93 23.01 -15.77
C TYR A 444 11.84 22.91 -17.00
N SER A 445 12.78 23.86 -17.13
CA SER A 445 13.83 23.88 -18.16
C SER A 445 15.20 24.11 -17.51
N ASP A 446 16.28 23.91 -18.27
CA ASP A 446 17.65 24.24 -17.83
C ASP A 446 17.87 25.74 -17.61
#